data_AF-A0A4P7WSE9-F1
#
_entry.id   AF-A0A4P7WSE9-F1
#
_cell.length_a   1.000
_cell.length_b   1.000
_cell.length_c   1.000
_cell.angle_alpha   90.00
_cell.angle_beta   90.00
_cell.angle_gamma   90.00
#
_symmetry.space_group_name_H-M   'P 1'
#
loop_
_entity.id
_entity.type
_entity.pdbx_description
1 polymer ?
#
loop_
_entity_poly.entity_id
_entity_poly.type
_entity_poly.pdbx_seq_one_letter_code
_entity_poly.pdbx_strand_id
1 'polypeptide(L)'
;MQKKEIIRDTIVKVIQPISDNSEIYKEIINSQSQTYNILIVVFLGIIALFAGATWLYNKKIVKTEIIKETDKIFQEEKEKLIKQFKTEFEGELNFVKGESARLFANSIKGGKPGDNSNKFYWWMQCIKYYKAIDKGKAVRISTEKALYALNKCIETKEKSKNYILEAYPELTSNFYDIIEIIPDALDKEKSEIKKLTDELLK
;
A
#
# COMPACT_ATOMS: atom_id res chain seq x y z
N MET A 1 94.12 12.10 73.91
CA MET A 1 93.78 10.80 73.30
C MET A 1 92.81 10.08 74.22
N GLN A 2 91.55 9.92 73.80
CA GLN A 2 90.75 8.68 73.81
C GLN A 2 89.26 9.00 73.79
N LYS A 3 88.54 8.15 73.06
CA LYS A 3 87.27 8.36 72.36
C LYS A 3 86.08 8.65 73.27
N LYS A 4 85.19 9.51 72.77
CA LYS A 4 83.77 9.54 73.10
C LYS A 4 83.15 8.24 72.56
N GLU A 5 82.76 7.30 73.43
CA GLU A 5 82.02 6.11 73.01
C GLU A 5 80.51 6.37 73.12
N ILE A 6 79.85 6.28 71.97
CA ILE A 6 78.40 6.13 71.87
C ILE A 6 78.13 4.64 72.03
N ILE A 7 77.33 4.25 73.03
CA ILE A 7 76.71 2.92 73.07
C ILE A 7 75.20 3.13 72.88
N ARG A 8 74.73 2.84 71.68
CA ARG A 8 73.35 2.41 71.42
C ARG A 8 73.25 0.97 71.90
N ASP A 9 72.20 0.63 72.63
CA ASP A 9 71.56 -0.68 72.62
C ASP A 9 70.46 -0.67 73.69
N THR A 10 69.32 -1.33 73.58
CA THR A 10 68.55 -1.94 72.50
C THR A 10 67.25 -2.27 73.24
N ILE A 11 66.08 -1.86 72.74
CA ILE A 11 64.82 -2.32 73.36
C ILE A 11 64.77 -3.83 73.12
N VAL A 12 65.02 -4.59 74.18
CA VAL A 12 64.99 -6.05 74.16
C VAL A 12 63.57 -6.46 73.81
N LYS A 13 63.38 -6.87 72.56
CA LYS A 13 62.19 -7.60 72.13
C LYS A 13 62.29 -8.99 72.75
N VAL A 14 61.55 -9.21 73.85
CA VAL A 14 61.37 -10.54 74.43
C VAL A 14 60.53 -11.33 73.43
N ILE A 15 61.19 -12.18 72.65
CA ILE A 15 60.55 -13.15 71.77
C ILE A 15 60.12 -14.32 72.67
N GLN A 16 58.81 -14.42 72.94
CA GLN A 16 58.20 -15.67 73.38
C GLN A 16 57.95 -16.58 72.16
N PRO A 17 58.13 -17.91 72.29
CA PRO A 17 57.98 -18.84 71.17
C PRO A 17 56.51 -19.07 70.81
N ILE A 18 56.32 -19.33 69.52
CA ILE A 18 55.10 -19.30 68.71
C ILE A 18 54.25 -20.56 68.90
N SER A 19 52.93 -20.43 69.11
CA SER A 19 51.98 -21.53 68.87
C SER A 19 50.57 -21.17 68.36
N ASP A 20 50.25 -19.93 67.95
CA ASP A 20 48.87 -19.58 67.52
C ASP A 20 48.76 -18.77 66.21
N ASN A 21 49.84 -18.67 65.43
CA ASN A 21 49.76 -17.92 64.17
C ASN A 21 48.93 -18.66 63.10
N SER A 22 48.98 -20.00 63.07
CA SER A 22 48.33 -20.76 61.99
C SER A 22 46.81 -20.76 62.04
N GLU A 23 46.21 -20.69 63.24
CA GLU A 23 44.76 -20.58 63.41
C GLU A 23 44.25 -19.19 63.02
N ILE A 24 44.96 -18.13 63.41
CA ILE A 24 44.65 -16.75 63.00
C ILE A 24 44.73 -16.60 61.46
N TYR A 25 45.76 -17.16 60.82
CA TYR A 25 45.85 -17.14 59.35
C TYR A 25 44.75 -17.97 58.68
N LYS A 26 44.34 -19.11 59.25
CA LYS A 26 43.21 -19.90 58.73
C LYS A 26 41.88 -19.17 58.86
N GLU A 27 41.65 -18.47 59.97
CA GLU A 27 40.43 -17.70 60.20
C GLU A 27 40.36 -16.48 59.26
N ILE A 28 41.47 -15.78 59.04
CA ILE A 28 41.57 -14.69 58.06
C ILE A 28 41.32 -15.21 56.63
N ILE A 29 41.91 -16.35 56.25
CA ILE A 29 41.71 -16.95 54.91
C ILE A 29 40.26 -17.42 54.73
N ASN A 30 39.65 -18.03 55.76
CA ASN A 30 38.26 -18.47 55.71
C ASN A 30 37.28 -17.29 55.67
N SER A 31 37.54 -16.23 56.45
CA SER A 31 36.77 -14.98 56.42
C SER A 31 36.86 -14.28 55.06
N GLN A 32 38.05 -14.23 54.47
CA GLN A 32 38.24 -13.72 53.11
C GLN A 32 37.52 -14.59 52.08
N SER A 33 37.66 -15.91 52.15
CA SER A 33 36.97 -16.86 51.26
C SER A 33 35.45 -16.73 51.34
N GLN A 34 34.89 -16.62 52.54
CA GLN A 34 33.46 -16.38 52.75
C GLN A 34 33.03 -15.02 52.20
N THR A 35 33.82 -13.96 52.42
CA THR A 35 33.53 -12.62 51.90
C THR A 35 33.57 -12.59 50.37
N TYR A 36 34.56 -13.23 49.75
CA TYR A 36 34.63 -13.35 48.28
C TYR A 36 33.48 -14.19 47.73
N ASN A 37 33.10 -15.29 48.39
CA ASN A 37 31.94 -16.09 47.99
C ASN A 37 30.64 -15.29 48.09
N ILE A 38 30.45 -14.51 49.15
CA ILE A 38 29.29 -13.62 49.30
C ILE A 38 29.26 -12.57 48.19
N LEU A 39 30.39 -11.92 47.90
CA LEU A 39 30.50 -10.96 46.81
C LEU A 39 30.15 -11.59 45.46
N ILE A 40 30.69 -12.78 45.16
CA ILE A 40 30.42 -13.52 43.92
C ILE A 40 28.93 -13.87 43.81
N VAL A 41 28.30 -14.34 44.89
CA VAL A 41 26.86 -14.67 44.91
C VAL A 41 26.00 -13.44 44.66
N VAL A 42 26.37 -12.28 45.24
CA VAL A 42 25.66 -11.01 44.99
C VAL A 42 25.80 -10.59 43.53
N PHE A 43 27.00 -10.65 42.95
CA PHE A 43 27.20 -10.32 41.53
C PHE A 43 26.43 -11.27 40.60
N LEU A 44 26.40 -12.57 40.89
CA LEU A 44 25.59 -13.54 40.14
C LEU A 44 24.08 -13.25 40.26
N GLY A 45 23.61 -12.86 41.45
CA GLY A 45 22.23 -12.44 41.68
C GLY A 45 21.86 -11.19 40.86
N ILE A 46 22.75 -10.21 40.78
CA ILE A 46 22.57 -9.00 39.97
C ILE A 46 22.55 -9.35 38.47
N ILE A 47 23.48 -10.17 37.99
CA ILE A 47 23.52 -10.62 36.59
C ILE A 47 22.25 -11.40 36.23
N ALA A 48 21.77 -12.28 37.10
CA ALA A 48 20.53 -13.03 36.90
C ALA A 48 19.30 -12.12 36.82
N LEU A 49 19.24 -11.07 37.66
CA LEU A 49 18.18 -10.05 37.59
C LEU A 49 18.22 -9.27 36.27
N PHE A 50 19.40 -8.83 35.82
CA PHE A 50 19.54 -8.15 34.53
C PHE A 50 19.19 -9.07 33.36
N ALA A 51 19.59 -10.34 33.39
CA ALA A 51 19.23 -11.33 32.37
C ALA A 51 17.72 -11.57 32.35
N GLY A 52 17.08 -11.71 33.51
CA GLY A 52 15.62 -11.86 33.63
C GLY A 52 14.85 -10.63 33.15
N ALA A 53 15.30 -9.43 33.52
CA ALA A 53 14.72 -8.16 33.06
C ALA A 53 14.86 -7.99 31.54
N THR A 54 16.03 -8.31 30.98
CA THR A 54 16.28 -8.27 29.54
C THR A 54 15.42 -9.28 28.78
N TRP A 55 15.28 -10.50 29.32
CA TRP A 55 14.40 -11.52 28.73
C TRP A 55 12.93 -11.09 28.73
N LEU A 56 12.44 -10.53 29.85
CA LEU A 56 11.08 -10.00 29.94
C LEU A 56 10.86 -8.81 28.99
N TYR A 57 11.85 -7.91 28.89
CA TYR A 57 11.83 -6.77 27.97
C TYR A 57 11.73 -7.24 26.52
N ASN A 58 12.59 -8.16 26.08
CA ASN A 58 12.55 -8.71 24.73
C ASN A 58 11.25 -9.47 24.43
N LYS A 59 10.78 -10.29 25.40
CA LYS A 59 9.57 -11.11 25.20
C LYS A 59 8.30 -10.28 25.13
N LYS A 60 8.19 -9.21 25.93
CA LYS A 60 6.98 -8.38 25.99
C LYS A 60 7.07 -7.13 25.14
N ILE A 61 8.10 -6.31 25.31
CA ILE A 61 8.16 -4.98 24.69
C ILE A 61 8.57 -5.11 23.24
N VAL A 62 9.72 -5.71 22.95
CA VAL A 62 10.21 -5.85 21.57
C VAL A 62 9.25 -6.67 20.71
N LYS A 63 8.73 -7.79 21.22
CA LYS A 63 7.73 -8.58 20.47
C LYS A 63 6.44 -7.79 20.20
N THR A 64 5.93 -7.03 21.17
CA THR A 64 4.72 -6.22 20.98
C THR A 64 4.96 -5.03 20.05
N GLU A 65 6.12 -4.39 20.11
CA GLU A 65 6.52 -3.32 19.18
C GLU A 65 6.64 -3.84 17.75
N ILE A 66 7.33 -4.97 17.56
CA ILE A 66 7.43 -5.64 16.25
C ILE A 66 6.05 -5.99 15.72
N ILE A 67 5.16 -6.58 16.55
CA ILE A 67 3.80 -6.91 16.12
C ILE A 67 3.04 -5.64 15.72
N LYS A 68 3.10 -4.58 16.53
CA LYS A 68 2.42 -3.31 16.22
C LYS A 68 2.93 -2.67 14.93
N GLU A 69 4.25 -2.62 14.73
CA GLU A 69 4.84 -2.08 13.50
C GLU A 69 4.51 -2.96 12.29
N THR A 70 4.59 -4.28 12.44
CA THR A 70 4.23 -5.23 11.37
C THR A 70 2.76 -5.12 11.01
N ASP A 71 1.86 -5.05 11.99
CA ASP A 71 0.42 -4.87 11.78
C ASP A 71 0.14 -3.54 11.08
N LYS A 72 0.82 -2.46 11.48
CA LYS A 72 0.70 -1.15 10.83
C LYS A 72 1.13 -1.21 9.37
N ILE A 73 2.32 -1.74 9.09
CA ILE A 73 2.84 -1.89 7.72
C ILE A 73 1.89 -2.78 6.90
N PHE A 74 1.42 -3.88 7.47
CA PHE A 74 0.49 -4.80 6.81
C PHE A 74 -0.84 -4.13 6.45
N GLN A 75 -1.43 -3.32 7.33
CA GLN A 75 -2.67 -2.59 7.00
C GLN A 75 -2.42 -1.58 5.87
N GLU A 76 -1.33 -0.82 5.93
CA GLU A 76 -0.98 0.14 4.88
C GLU A 76 -0.74 -0.53 3.52
N GLU A 77 -0.04 -1.67 3.49
CA GLU A 77 0.18 -2.44 2.27
C GLU A 77 -1.10 -3.09 1.75
N LYS A 78 -1.93 -3.64 2.65
CA LYS A 78 -3.23 -4.20 2.29
C LYS A 78 -4.14 -3.17 1.63
N GLU A 79 -4.22 -1.96 2.17
CA GLU A 79 -5.01 -0.87 1.58
C GLU A 79 -4.48 -0.47 0.21
N LYS A 80 -3.15 -0.35 0.05
CA LYS A 80 -2.51 -0.10 -1.24
C LYS A 80 -2.84 -1.20 -2.26
N LEU A 81 -2.73 -2.46 -1.86
CA LEU A 81 -3.00 -3.61 -2.72
C LEU A 81 -4.47 -3.66 -3.15
N ILE A 82 -5.40 -3.43 -2.22
CA ILE A 82 -6.84 -3.36 -2.52
C ILE A 82 -7.12 -2.22 -3.50
N LYS A 83 -6.50 -1.06 -3.31
CA LYS A 83 -6.68 0.09 -4.22
C LYS A 83 -6.13 -0.22 -5.62
N GLN A 84 -4.93 -0.79 -5.71
CA GLN A 84 -4.33 -1.21 -6.98
C GLN A 84 -5.21 -2.24 -7.70
N PHE A 85 -5.64 -3.28 -6.99
CA PHE A 85 -6.50 -4.33 -7.55
C PHE A 85 -7.83 -3.77 -8.05
N LYS A 86 -8.47 -2.86 -7.30
CA LYS A 86 -9.69 -2.18 -7.75
C LYS A 86 -9.46 -1.39 -9.04
N THR A 87 -8.38 -0.61 -9.12
CA THR A 87 -8.05 0.17 -10.32
C THR A 87 -7.76 -0.73 -11.52
N GLU A 88 -7.00 -1.81 -11.34
CA GLU A 88 -6.70 -2.77 -12.41
C GLU A 88 -7.98 -3.48 -12.88
N PHE A 89 -8.79 -3.96 -11.94
CA PHE A 89 -10.08 -4.61 -12.25
C PHE A 89 -11.06 -3.67 -12.94
N GLU A 90 -11.16 -2.40 -12.51
CA GLU A 90 -11.96 -1.38 -13.21
C GLU A 90 -11.44 -1.14 -14.63
N GLY A 91 -10.13 -1.15 -14.83
CA GLY A 91 -9.48 -1.08 -16.14
C GLY A 91 -9.86 -2.26 -17.03
N GLU A 92 -9.72 -3.50 -16.55
CA GLU A 92 -10.11 -4.70 -17.29
C GLU A 92 -11.60 -4.75 -17.58
N LEU A 93 -12.44 -4.39 -16.60
CA LEU A 93 -13.89 -4.36 -16.76
C LEU A 93 -14.30 -3.35 -17.84
N ASN A 94 -13.73 -2.15 -17.84
CA ASN A 94 -13.98 -1.15 -18.87
C ASN A 94 -13.46 -1.63 -20.23
N PHE A 95 -12.32 -2.31 -20.30
CA PHE A 95 -11.83 -2.91 -21.53
C PHE A 95 -12.83 -3.94 -22.11
N VAL A 96 -13.29 -4.88 -21.28
CA VAL A 96 -14.27 -5.90 -21.69
C VAL A 96 -15.60 -5.27 -22.13
N LYS A 97 -16.07 -4.25 -21.42
CA LYS A 97 -17.29 -3.51 -21.79
C LYS A 97 -17.13 -2.78 -23.13
N GLY A 98 -15.98 -2.15 -23.36
CA GLY A 98 -15.63 -1.50 -24.63
C GLY A 98 -15.58 -2.49 -25.79
N GLU A 99 -14.92 -3.64 -25.61
CA GLU A 99 -14.86 -4.69 -26.64
C GLU A 99 -16.24 -5.32 -26.90
N SER A 100 -17.03 -5.54 -25.84
CA SER A 100 -18.40 -6.05 -25.97
C SER A 100 -19.28 -5.07 -26.75
N ALA A 101 -19.25 -3.78 -26.40
CA ALA A 101 -19.97 -2.74 -27.13
C ALA A 101 -19.54 -2.68 -28.61
N ARG A 102 -18.23 -2.83 -28.88
CA ARG A 102 -17.68 -2.87 -30.24
C ARG A 102 -18.21 -4.08 -31.02
N LEU A 103 -18.28 -5.25 -30.39
CA LEU A 103 -18.84 -6.47 -31.00
C LEU A 103 -20.33 -6.30 -31.31
N PHE A 104 -21.12 -5.77 -30.37
CA PHE A 104 -22.53 -5.49 -30.60
C PHE A 104 -22.73 -4.50 -31.76
N ALA A 105 -21.97 -3.40 -31.79
CA ALA A 105 -22.03 -2.43 -32.88
C ALA A 105 -21.75 -3.06 -34.26
N ASN A 106 -20.74 -3.93 -34.34
CA ASN A 106 -20.36 -4.61 -35.58
C ASN A 106 -21.30 -5.76 -35.97
N SER A 107 -22.00 -6.36 -35.01
CA SER A 107 -22.96 -7.45 -35.27
C SER A 107 -24.22 -6.99 -36.03
N ILE A 108 -24.48 -5.68 -36.03
CA ILE A 108 -25.68 -5.10 -36.62
C ILE A 108 -25.49 -4.95 -38.15
N LYS A 109 -26.41 -5.55 -38.93
CA LYS A 109 -26.29 -5.63 -40.40
C LYS A 109 -26.64 -4.33 -41.13
N GLY A 110 -27.42 -3.42 -40.54
CA GLY A 110 -27.73 -2.11 -41.13
C GLY A 110 -28.87 -2.11 -42.16
N GLY A 111 -29.78 -3.09 -42.08
CA GLY A 111 -30.90 -3.23 -43.02
C GLY A 111 -32.18 -2.52 -42.57
N LYS A 112 -32.29 -2.17 -41.29
CA LYS A 112 -33.48 -1.48 -40.72
C LYS A 112 -33.10 -0.09 -40.20
N PRO A 113 -34.02 0.90 -40.19
CA PRO A 113 -33.75 2.22 -39.61
C PRO A 113 -33.22 2.18 -38.16
N GLY A 114 -33.80 1.32 -37.31
CA GLY A 114 -33.33 1.11 -35.93
C GLY A 114 -31.93 0.49 -35.81
N ASP A 115 -31.39 -0.12 -36.88
CA ASP A 115 -30.05 -0.69 -36.86
C ASP A 115 -28.98 0.40 -36.74
N ASN A 116 -29.15 1.51 -37.45
CA ASN A 116 -28.18 2.62 -37.37
C ASN A 116 -28.25 3.33 -36.01
N SER A 117 -29.46 3.43 -35.44
CA SER A 117 -29.67 3.93 -34.08
C SER A 117 -28.97 3.05 -33.04
N ASN A 118 -29.13 1.73 -33.14
CA ASN A 118 -28.40 0.77 -32.30
C ASN A 118 -26.89 0.87 -32.48
N LYS A 119 -26.40 1.00 -33.72
CA LYS A 119 -24.97 1.17 -34.00
C LYS A 119 -24.45 2.43 -33.34
N PHE A 120 -25.15 3.55 -33.50
CA PHE A 120 -24.77 4.81 -32.88
C PHE A 120 -24.69 4.66 -31.35
N TYR A 121 -25.71 4.08 -30.73
CA TYR A 121 -25.72 3.79 -29.30
C TYR A 121 -24.49 2.98 -28.85
N TRP A 122 -24.22 1.85 -29.49
CA TRP A 122 -23.11 0.98 -29.09
C TRP A 122 -21.74 1.63 -29.34
N TRP A 123 -21.59 2.44 -30.39
CA TRP A 123 -20.36 3.20 -30.60
C TRP A 123 -20.16 4.31 -29.56
N MET A 124 -21.22 4.96 -29.09
CA MET A 124 -21.15 5.89 -27.95
C MET A 124 -20.71 5.16 -26.67
N GLN A 125 -21.23 3.95 -26.42
CA GLN A 125 -20.75 3.13 -25.30
C GLN A 125 -19.26 2.75 -25.44
N CYS A 126 -18.79 2.47 -26.67
CA CYS A 126 -17.35 2.23 -26.90
C CYS A 126 -16.50 3.43 -26.50
N ILE A 127 -16.92 4.65 -26.87
CA ILE A 127 -16.22 5.90 -26.50
C ILE A 127 -16.11 6.00 -24.98
N LYS A 128 -17.24 5.81 -24.27
CA LYS A 128 -17.30 5.84 -22.80
C LYS A 128 -16.28 4.91 -22.15
N TYR A 129 -16.30 3.65 -22.54
CA TYR A 129 -15.46 2.63 -21.90
C TYR A 129 -13.99 2.72 -22.31
N TYR A 130 -13.68 3.02 -23.57
CA TYR A 130 -12.28 3.16 -24.01
C TYR A 130 -11.63 4.45 -23.49
N LYS A 131 -12.40 5.52 -23.28
CA LYS A 131 -11.87 6.74 -22.67
C LYS A 131 -11.50 6.54 -21.20
N ALA A 132 -12.27 5.73 -20.47
CA ALA A 132 -12.00 5.41 -19.07
C ALA A 132 -10.68 4.65 -18.84
N ILE A 133 -10.10 4.07 -19.90
CA ILE A 133 -8.82 3.33 -19.88
C ILE A 133 -7.78 3.90 -20.84
N ASP A 134 -7.97 5.15 -21.29
CA ASP A 134 -7.07 5.90 -22.17
C ASP A 134 -6.60 5.16 -23.44
N LYS A 135 -7.47 4.34 -24.04
CA LYS A 135 -7.20 3.68 -25.32
C LYS A 135 -7.42 4.64 -26.50
N GLY A 136 -6.56 5.65 -26.63
CA GLY A 136 -6.72 6.78 -27.58
C GLY A 136 -7.07 6.37 -29.02
N LYS A 137 -6.40 5.35 -29.58
CA LYS A 137 -6.72 4.83 -30.93
C LYS A 137 -8.13 4.23 -31.03
N ALA A 138 -8.56 3.49 -30.00
CA ALA A 138 -9.88 2.88 -29.97
C ALA A 138 -10.98 3.93 -29.79
N VAL A 139 -10.73 4.97 -28.98
CA VAL A 139 -11.63 6.13 -28.84
C VAL A 139 -11.82 6.83 -30.18
N ARG A 140 -10.73 7.10 -30.92
CA ARG A 140 -10.79 7.70 -32.25
C ARG A 140 -11.65 6.89 -33.22
N ILE A 141 -11.35 5.59 -33.38
CA ILE A 141 -12.12 4.70 -34.26
C ILE A 141 -13.59 4.68 -33.85
N SER A 142 -13.88 4.60 -32.56
CA SER A 142 -15.25 4.58 -32.05
C SER A 142 -15.99 5.89 -32.35
N THR A 143 -15.30 7.03 -32.25
CA THR A 143 -15.85 8.36 -32.56
C THR A 143 -16.18 8.48 -34.04
N GLU A 144 -15.26 8.09 -34.93
CA GLU A 144 -15.48 8.08 -36.38
C GLU A 144 -16.66 7.17 -36.77
N LYS A 145 -16.77 5.99 -36.15
CA LYS A 145 -17.88 5.05 -36.39
C LYS A 145 -19.21 5.54 -35.81
N ALA A 146 -19.19 6.19 -34.64
CA ALA A 146 -20.37 6.83 -34.06
C ALA A 146 -20.90 7.92 -35.01
N LEU A 147 -20.03 8.80 -35.48
CA LEU A 147 -20.39 9.86 -36.43
C LEU A 147 -20.96 9.29 -37.73
N TYR A 148 -20.36 8.23 -38.28
CA TYR A 148 -20.89 7.56 -39.47
C TYR A 148 -22.31 6.99 -39.23
N ALA A 149 -22.52 6.30 -38.10
CA ALA A 149 -23.82 5.75 -37.75
C ALA A 149 -24.87 6.85 -37.52
N LEU A 150 -24.47 7.96 -36.88
CA LEU A 150 -25.33 9.11 -36.63
C LEU A 150 -25.78 9.80 -37.91
N ASN A 151 -24.88 10.00 -38.87
CA ASN A 151 -25.24 10.50 -40.20
C ASN A 151 -26.32 9.62 -40.87
N LYS A 152 -26.22 8.30 -40.74
CA LYS A 152 -27.25 7.36 -41.22
C LYS A 152 -28.55 7.42 -40.42
N CYS A 153 -28.51 7.79 -39.14
CA CYS A 153 -29.72 8.03 -38.37
C CYS A 153 -30.47 9.27 -38.88
N ILE A 154 -29.74 10.34 -39.23
CA ILE A 154 -30.31 11.58 -39.77
C ILE A 154 -31.04 11.36 -41.10
N GLU A 155 -30.52 10.50 -41.98
CA GLU A 155 -31.21 10.07 -43.22
C GLU A 155 -32.61 9.48 -42.95
N THR A 156 -32.84 8.95 -41.73
CA THR A 156 -34.11 8.35 -41.30
C THR A 156 -34.60 8.94 -39.97
N LYS A 157 -34.44 10.26 -39.81
CA LYS A 157 -34.61 11.01 -38.55
C LYS A 157 -35.79 10.55 -37.69
N GLU A 158 -37.02 10.63 -38.17
CA GLU A 158 -38.22 10.31 -37.37
C GLU A 158 -38.23 8.86 -36.84
N LYS A 159 -37.86 7.89 -37.69
CA LYS A 159 -37.82 6.48 -37.30
C LYS A 159 -36.69 6.22 -36.30
N SER A 160 -35.54 6.85 -36.51
CA SER A 160 -34.38 6.73 -35.64
C SER A 160 -34.63 7.38 -34.28
N LYS A 161 -35.23 8.57 -34.26
CA LYS A 161 -35.62 9.29 -33.04
C LYS A 161 -36.57 8.46 -32.20
N ASN A 162 -37.67 7.98 -32.79
CA ASN A 162 -38.64 7.14 -32.07
C ASN A 162 -37.99 5.87 -31.53
N TYR A 163 -37.15 5.22 -32.34
CA TYR A 163 -36.44 4.03 -31.89
C TYR A 163 -35.51 4.30 -30.70
N ILE A 164 -34.72 5.39 -30.73
CA ILE A 164 -33.83 5.74 -29.61
C ILE A 164 -34.64 6.04 -28.35
N LEU A 165 -35.72 6.81 -28.46
CA LEU A 165 -36.54 7.16 -27.30
C LEU A 165 -37.26 5.95 -26.70
N GLU A 166 -37.69 5.00 -27.53
CA GLU A 166 -38.35 3.76 -27.08
C GLU A 166 -37.36 2.74 -26.51
N ALA A 167 -36.25 2.47 -27.21
CA ALA A 167 -35.29 1.45 -26.82
C ALA A 167 -34.36 1.92 -25.70
N TYR A 168 -34.11 3.23 -25.61
CA TYR A 168 -33.10 3.83 -24.76
C TYR A 168 -33.59 5.13 -24.08
N PRO A 169 -34.70 5.08 -23.31
CA PRO A 169 -35.35 6.28 -22.77
C PRO A 169 -34.45 7.07 -21.81
N GLU A 170 -33.64 6.38 -20.99
CA GLU A 170 -32.76 7.01 -19.99
C GLU A 170 -31.42 7.53 -20.55
N LEU A 171 -31.16 7.30 -21.83
CA LEU A 171 -29.83 7.46 -22.43
C LEU A 171 -29.68 8.73 -23.28
N THR A 172 -30.76 9.46 -23.52
CA THR A 172 -30.68 10.76 -24.21
C THR A 172 -29.82 11.76 -23.46
N SER A 173 -29.81 11.74 -22.13
CA SER A 173 -28.86 12.52 -21.30
C SER A 173 -27.44 11.96 -21.36
N ASN A 174 -27.29 10.65 -21.28
CA ASN A 174 -25.99 9.94 -21.27
C ASN A 174 -25.18 10.17 -22.56
N PHE A 175 -25.81 10.43 -23.71
CA PHE A 175 -25.06 10.80 -24.91
C PHE A 175 -24.29 12.11 -24.76
N TYR A 176 -24.86 13.12 -24.09
CA TYR A 176 -24.16 14.39 -23.88
C TYR A 176 -22.98 14.21 -22.93
N ASP A 177 -23.13 13.41 -21.86
CA ASP A 177 -22.03 13.07 -20.95
C ASP A 177 -20.88 12.37 -21.71
N ILE A 178 -21.22 11.47 -22.64
CA ILE A 178 -20.22 10.77 -23.47
C ILE A 178 -19.56 11.73 -24.46
N ILE A 179 -20.31 12.68 -25.04
CA ILE A 179 -19.76 13.70 -25.95
C ILE A 179 -18.74 14.56 -25.21
N GLU A 180 -19.03 14.95 -23.96
CA GLU A 180 -18.14 15.82 -23.17
C GLU A 180 -16.76 15.19 -22.92
N ILE A 181 -16.72 13.87 -22.69
CA ILE A 181 -15.46 13.14 -22.43
C ILE A 181 -14.68 12.77 -23.70
N ILE A 182 -15.18 13.08 -24.91
CA ILE A 182 -14.41 12.92 -26.15
C ILE A 182 -13.18 13.83 -26.07
N PRO A 183 -11.96 13.30 -26.31
CA PRO A 183 -10.72 14.08 -26.24
C PRO A 183 -10.71 15.26 -27.21
N ASP A 184 -10.09 16.36 -26.80
CA ASP A 184 -10.01 17.60 -27.59
C ASP A 184 -9.29 17.42 -28.94
N ALA A 185 -8.43 16.39 -29.05
CA ALA A 185 -7.82 15.98 -30.31
C ALA A 185 -8.86 15.60 -31.40
N LEU A 186 -10.12 15.36 -31.03
CA LEU A 186 -11.25 15.03 -31.89
C LEU A 186 -12.36 16.10 -31.81
N ASP A 187 -12.01 17.35 -31.51
CA ASP A 187 -12.99 18.44 -31.31
C ASP A 187 -13.91 18.68 -32.50
N LYS A 188 -13.44 18.42 -33.73
CA LYS A 188 -14.27 18.52 -34.94
C LYS A 188 -15.39 17.50 -34.92
N GLU A 189 -15.03 16.23 -34.74
CA GLU A 189 -15.97 15.12 -34.65
C GLU A 189 -16.90 15.27 -33.44
N LYS A 190 -16.38 15.71 -32.29
CA LYS A 190 -17.14 16.02 -31.07
C LYS A 190 -18.23 17.06 -31.34
N SER A 191 -17.86 18.18 -31.97
CA SER A 191 -18.79 19.26 -32.32
C SER A 191 -19.85 18.80 -33.31
N GLU A 192 -19.45 18.00 -34.31
CA GLU A 192 -20.36 17.46 -35.31
C GLU A 192 -21.33 16.44 -34.72
N ILE A 193 -20.85 15.50 -33.90
CA ILE A 193 -21.69 14.55 -33.17
C ILE A 193 -22.70 15.29 -32.30
N LYS A 194 -22.27 16.34 -31.58
CA LYS A 194 -23.18 17.17 -30.77
C LYS A 194 -24.29 17.80 -31.62
N LYS A 195 -23.92 18.47 -32.71
CA LYS A 195 -24.87 19.11 -33.64
C LYS A 195 -25.87 18.10 -34.19
N LEU A 196 -25.41 16.95 -34.68
CA LEU A 196 -26.29 15.94 -35.26
C LEU A 196 -27.13 15.21 -34.20
N THR A 197 -26.62 15.07 -32.97
CA THR A 197 -27.39 14.53 -31.84
C THR A 197 -28.51 15.48 -31.44
N ASP A 198 -28.23 16.79 -31.40
CA ASP A 198 -29.23 17.84 -31.23
C ASP A 198 -30.27 17.76 -32.35
N GLU A 199 -29.85 17.66 -33.60
CA GLU A 199 -30.75 17.55 -34.76
C GLU A 199 -31.62 16.29 -34.71
N LEU A 200 -31.10 15.16 -34.24
CA LEU A 200 -31.85 13.90 -34.17
C LEU A 200 -32.89 13.92 -33.05
N LEU A 201 -32.54 14.46 -31.88
CA LEU A 201 -33.33 14.32 -30.65
C LEU A 201 -34.22 15.51 -30.35
N LYS A 202 -33.87 16.73 -30.79
CA LYS A 202 -34.73 17.92 -30.70
C LYS A 202 -35.66 17.95 -31.92
#